data_AF-J4TFC6-F1
#
_entry.id   AF-J4TFC6-F1
#
_cell.length_a   1.000
_cell.length_b   1.000
_cell.length_c   1.000
_cell.angle_alpha   90.00
_cell.angle_beta   90.00
_cell.angle_gamma   90.00
#
_symmetry.space_group_name_H-M   'P 1'
#
loop_
_entity.id
_entity.type
_entity.pdbx_description
1 polymer ?
#
loop_
_entity_poly.entity_id
_entity_poly.type
_entity_poly.pdbx_seq_one_letter_code
_entity_poly.pdbx_strand_id
1 'polypeptide(L)'
;MHTGKEKVSRIPLAPVLLAFSLAAGNVFLAPAAYALSELHKAPGQPNNDAPAAQGQSQPQSGAAPGVPMADPLVNSQNNQGVDKTPGAQDASKPAEVIYDISKVPEPVRKMREQIVEAAASGDLERLRPLMGTGTEQTQVTVGEPTDDPIGTLKDLSGDPDGDEILAIMLDIISTGFVHVGQGTADDMYVWPYFAEKDLKSLTPPERVELLRIVTAGDLSDMQEFGGYNFYRLGITPQGKWKFFTAGD
;
A
#
# COMPACT_ATOMS: atom_id res chain seq x y z
N MET A 1 -21.56 50.19 -56.16
CA MET A 1 -20.52 49.88 -57.16
C MET A 1 -19.15 50.22 -56.59
N HIS A 2 -18.45 49.25 -55.99
CA HIS A 2 -17.00 49.11 -56.11
C HIS A 2 -16.62 47.70 -55.67
N THR A 3 -16.09 46.98 -56.65
CA THR A 3 -15.59 45.60 -56.61
C THR A 3 -14.23 45.55 -55.92
N GLY A 4 -14.05 44.66 -54.96
CA GLY A 4 -12.74 44.35 -54.35
C GLY A 4 -12.60 42.84 -54.17
N LYS A 5 -11.80 42.23 -55.03
CA LYS A 5 -11.58 40.79 -55.19
C LYS A 5 -10.86 40.15 -53.99
N GLU A 6 -11.23 38.90 -53.74
CA GLU A 6 -10.52 37.94 -52.88
C GLU A 6 -9.03 37.78 -53.24
N LYS A 7 -8.21 37.47 -52.23
CA LYS A 7 -7.06 36.56 -52.38
C LYS A 7 -6.94 35.66 -51.16
N VAL A 8 -7.51 34.47 -51.28
CA VAL A 8 -7.21 33.29 -50.45
C VAL A 8 -5.81 32.81 -50.81
N SER A 9 -4.87 32.84 -49.86
CA SER A 9 -3.54 32.27 -50.05
C SER A 9 -3.59 30.77 -49.72
N ARG A 10 -3.59 29.93 -50.77
CA ARG A 10 -3.44 28.48 -50.68
C ARG A 10 -1.95 28.15 -50.72
N ILE A 11 -1.42 27.65 -49.61
CA ILE A 11 -0.04 27.16 -49.52
C ILE A 11 -0.02 25.72 -50.09
N PRO A 12 0.84 25.41 -51.06
CA PRO A 12 0.86 24.09 -51.69
C PRO A 12 1.57 23.04 -50.82
N LEU A 13 0.88 21.91 -50.67
CA LEU A 13 1.40 20.63 -50.20
C LEU A 13 2.45 20.12 -51.22
N ALA A 14 3.67 19.83 -50.76
CA ALA A 14 4.67 19.11 -51.55
C ALA A 14 4.99 17.77 -50.86
N PRO A 15 4.81 16.62 -51.53
CA PRO A 15 5.25 15.33 -51.03
C PRO A 15 6.67 15.05 -51.54
N VAL A 16 7.64 14.92 -50.63
CA VAL A 16 8.97 14.40 -50.98
C VAL A 16 9.10 12.98 -50.46
N LEU A 17 9.21 12.09 -51.43
CA LEU A 17 9.46 10.67 -51.33
C LEU A 17 10.92 10.36 -50.96
N LEU A 18 11.05 9.37 -50.07
CA LEU A 18 12.03 8.28 -50.07
C LEU A 18 13.52 8.57 -49.83
N ALA A 19 14.02 8.13 -48.67
CA ALA A 19 15.30 7.44 -48.57
C ALA A 19 15.24 6.40 -47.43
N PHE A 20 15.13 5.14 -47.82
CA PHE A 20 15.35 3.97 -46.97
C PHE A 20 16.85 3.85 -46.71
N SER A 21 17.29 4.13 -45.48
CA SER A 21 18.65 3.83 -45.03
C SER A 21 18.60 2.59 -44.13
N LEU A 22 18.95 1.45 -44.72
CA LEU A 22 19.15 0.18 -44.04
C LEU A 22 20.46 0.28 -43.22
N ALA A 23 20.36 0.53 -41.91
CA ALA A 23 21.50 0.42 -41.01
C ALA A 23 21.55 -1.00 -40.44
N ALA A 24 22.46 -1.80 -40.99
CA ALA A 24 22.78 -3.13 -40.51
C ALA A 24 23.54 -3.07 -39.17
N GLY A 25 23.11 -3.91 -38.23
CA GLY A 25 23.97 -4.67 -37.32
C GLY A 25 24.77 -3.91 -36.26
N ASN A 26 24.38 -4.08 -34.99
CA ASN A 26 25.28 -4.46 -33.90
C ASN A 26 24.45 -4.99 -32.72
N VAL A 27 24.24 -6.30 -32.68
CA VAL A 27 23.79 -6.99 -31.47
C VAL A 27 25.03 -7.16 -30.60
N PHE A 28 25.25 -6.23 -29.67
CA PHE A 28 26.16 -6.46 -28.55
C PHE A 28 25.45 -7.37 -27.56
N LEU A 29 25.81 -8.66 -27.56
CA LEU A 29 25.56 -9.55 -26.44
C LEU A 29 26.37 -9.04 -25.24
N ALA A 30 25.68 -8.46 -24.25
CA ALA A 30 26.28 -8.16 -22.97
C ALA A 30 26.61 -9.49 -22.25
N PRO A 31 27.82 -9.69 -21.72
CA PRO A 31 28.07 -10.79 -20.81
C PRO A 31 27.33 -10.52 -19.50
N ALA A 32 26.58 -11.51 -19.02
CA ALA A 32 26.02 -11.51 -17.67
C ALA A 32 27.18 -11.44 -16.65
N ALA A 33 27.31 -10.30 -15.98
CA ALA A 33 28.26 -10.13 -14.89
C ALA A 33 27.63 -10.68 -13.59
N TYR A 34 27.86 -11.97 -13.32
CA TYR A 34 27.70 -12.51 -11.98
C TYR A 34 28.96 -12.17 -11.16
N ALA A 35 28.96 -11.00 -10.51
CA ALA A 35 29.97 -10.67 -9.52
C ALA A 35 29.41 -10.99 -8.13
N LEU A 36 29.68 -12.21 -7.67
CA LEU A 36 29.69 -12.55 -6.26
C LEU A 36 30.83 -11.76 -5.61
N SER A 37 30.50 -10.68 -4.90
CA SER A 37 31.46 -10.00 -4.05
C SER A 37 31.87 -10.90 -2.89
N GLU A 38 32.96 -11.64 -3.10
CA GLU A 38 33.85 -12.14 -2.07
C GLU A 38 34.25 -10.97 -1.16
N LEU A 39 33.65 -10.94 0.03
CA LEU A 39 33.98 -10.04 1.13
C LEU A 39 35.45 -10.27 1.54
N HIS A 40 36.34 -9.39 1.06
CA HIS A 40 37.73 -9.38 1.51
C HIS A 40 37.76 -8.95 2.99
N LYS A 41 38.24 -9.85 3.83
CA LYS A 41 38.54 -9.60 5.24
C LYS A 41 39.61 -8.51 5.36
N ALA A 42 39.30 -7.42 6.03
CA ALA A 42 40.24 -6.32 6.28
C ALA A 42 41.41 -6.80 7.17
N PRO A 43 42.63 -6.27 6.98
CA PRO A 43 43.80 -6.63 7.80
C PRO A 43 43.64 -6.05 9.21
N GLY A 44 43.64 -6.90 10.24
CA GLY A 44 43.62 -6.44 11.64
C GLY A 44 42.92 -7.34 12.67
N GLN A 45 42.46 -8.53 12.30
CA GLN A 45 41.76 -9.42 13.25
C GLN A 45 42.69 -10.50 13.80
N PRO A 46 42.87 -10.60 15.15
CA PRO A 46 43.79 -11.54 15.76
C PRO A 46 43.29 -12.99 15.65
N ASN A 47 44.21 -13.90 15.32
CA ASN A 47 44.01 -15.34 15.33
C ASN A 47 43.96 -15.83 16.78
N ASN A 48 42.81 -16.36 17.22
CA ASN A 48 42.75 -17.20 18.41
C ASN A 48 43.01 -18.65 18.01
N ASP A 49 44.28 -18.98 17.78
CA ASP A 49 44.74 -20.36 17.75
C ASP A 49 44.93 -20.84 19.20
N ALA A 50 44.07 -21.77 19.62
CA ALA A 50 44.19 -22.45 20.90
C ALA A 50 45.30 -23.52 20.85
N PRO A 51 46.12 -23.66 21.90
CA PRO A 51 46.86 -24.89 22.15
C PRO A 51 46.10 -25.79 23.14
N ALA A 52 45.99 -27.06 22.80
CA ALA A 52 45.54 -28.12 23.69
C ALA A 52 46.61 -28.43 24.75
N ALA A 53 46.20 -28.54 26.01
CA ALA A 53 46.94 -29.29 27.04
C ALA A 53 45.97 -29.98 28.00
N GLN A 54 46.20 -31.28 28.17
CA GLN A 54 45.42 -32.22 28.97
C GLN A 54 45.60 -31.98 30.48
N GLY A 55 44.55 -32.27 31.26
CA GLY A 55 44.64 -32.35 32.72
C GLY A 55 43.34 -32.88 33.34
N GLN A 56 43.37 -34.15 33.74
CA GLN A 56 42.30 -34.87 34.43
C GLN A 56 41.93 -34.24 35.78
N SER A 57 40.64 -34.17 36.13
CA SER A 57 40.06 -34.70 37.40
C SER A 57 38.58 -34.32 37.57
N GLN A 58 37.72 -35.35 37.69
CA GLN A 58 36.47 -35.35 38.47
C GLN A 58 36.82 -36.00 39.83
N PRO A 59 36.04 -35.91 40.93
CA PRO A 59 34.62 -35.53 41.01
C PRO A 59 34.22 -34.65 42.21
N GLN A 60 32.97 -34.13 42.25
CA GLN A 60 32.08 -34.32 43.41
C GLN A 60 30.67 -33.73 43.23
N SER A 61 29.74 -34.43 43.90
CA SER A 61 28.28 -34.32 43.98
C SER A 61 27.78 -33.03 44.64
N GLY A 62 26.56 -32.58 44.27
CA GLY A 62 25.84 -31.53 45.00
C GLY A 62 24.48 -31.12 44.40
N ALA A 63 23.42 -31.77 44.90
CA ALA A 63 22.04 -31.28 45.12
C ALA A 63 21.38 -30.25 44.17
N ALA A 64 20.23 -30.66 43.61
CA ALA A 64 19.20 -29.76 43.07
C ALA A 64 18.52 -28.94 44.18
N PRO A 65 17.86 -27.82 43.83
CA PRO A 65 16.39 -27.86 43.83
C PRO A 65 15.75 -27.22 42.59
N GLY A 66 14.61 -27.81 42.20
CA GLY A 66 13.90 -27.57 40.95
C GLY A 66 13.29 -26.18 40.79
N VAL A 67 13.24 -25.78 39.53
CA VAL A 67 12.48 -24.61 39.05
C VAL A 67 11.11 -25.13 38.59
N PRO A 68 9.98 -24.68 39.14
CA PRO A 68 8.68 -25.05 38.62
C PRO A 68 8.47 -24.35 37.28
N MET A 69 8.25 -25.12 36.22
CA MET A 69 7.70 -24.58 34.96
C MET A 69 6.29 -24.05 35.27
N ALA A 70 6.06 -22.78 34.99
CA ALA A 70 4.72 -22.20 34.97
C ALA A 70 4.00 -22.68 33.70
N ASP A 71 2.81 -23.25 33.86
CA ASP A 71 1.91 -23.60 32.77
C ASP A 71 1.47 -22.33 32.00
N PRO A 72 1.39 -22.36 30.66
CA PRO A 72 0.79 -21.28 29.91
C PRO A 72 -0.74 -21.37 30.02
N LEU A 73 -1.31 -20.61 30.96
CA LEU A 73 -2.73 -20.27 30.94
C LEU A 73 -2.90 -19.00 30.09
N VAL A 74 -3.08 -19.15 28.78
CA VAL A 74 -3.73 -18.12 27.96
C VAL A 74 -4.98 -18.72 27.37
N ASN A 75 -6.08 -18.29 27.97
CA ASN A 75 -7.45 -18.58 27.61
C ASN A 75 -7.76 -17.92 26.25
N SER A 76 -7.78 -18.71 25.18
CA SER A 76 -8.24 -18.28 23.85
C SER A 76 -9.77 -18.13 23.81
N GLN A 77 -10.31 -17.16 24.55
CA GLN A 77 -11.72 -16.83 24.49
C GLN A 77 -11.92 -15.32 24.37
N ASN A 78 -12.45 -14.94 23.21
CA ASN A 78 -13.24 -13.74 22.94
C ASN A 78 -12.55 -12.37 23.00
N ASN A 79 -11.54 -12.16 22.15
CA ASN A 79 -11.40 -10.87 21.48
C ASN A 79 -11.83 -11.02 20.02
N GLN A 80 -13.14 -11.15 19.79
CA GLN A 80 -13.72 -10.58 18.58
C GLN A 80 -13.85 -9.08 18.86
N GLY A 81 -12.75 -8.35 18.73
CA GLY A 81 -12.83 -6.92 18.53
C GLY A 81 -13.55 -6.72 17.21
N VAL A 82 -14.82 -6.33 17.27
CA VAL A 82 -15.50 -5.80 16.10
C VAL A 82 -14.78 -4.49 15.80
N ASP A 83 -13.88 -4.49 14.83
CA ASP A 83 -13.28 -3.27 14.31
C ASP A 83 -14.45 -2.36 13.89
N LYS A 84 -14.61 -1.23 14.59
CA LYS A 84 -15.67 -0.26 14.32
C LYS A 84 -15.30 0.70 13.20
N THR A 85 -14.12 0.51 12.60
CA THR A 85 -13.63 1.40 11.58
C THR A 85 -14.41 1.18 10.28
N PRO A 86 -14.90 2.25 9.62
CA PRO A 86 -15.68 2.16 8.39
C PRO A 86 -15.03 1.24 7.35
N GLY A 87 -15.81 0.32 6.77
CA GLY A 87 -15.32 -0.72 5.88
C GLY A 87 -15.47 -2.11 6.50
N ALA A 88 -14.97 -2.33 7.72
CA ALA A 88 -14.92 -3.66 8.35
C ALA A 88 -16.33 -4.26 8.50
N GLN A 89 -16.70 -5.21 7.63
CA GLN A 89 -18.00 -5.90 7.67
C GLN A 89 -17.89 -7.40 8.01
N ASP A 90 -18.96 -7.87 8.63
CA ASP A 90 -19.24 -9.23 9.11
C ASP A 90 -18.96 -10.32 8.05
N ALA A 91 -18.27 -11.39 8.45
CA ALA A 91 -17.66 -12.43 7.60
C ALA A 91 -18.64 -13.39 6.88
N SER A 92 -19.74 -12.89 6.33
CA SER A 92 -20.72 -13.66 5.56
C SER A 92 -20.32 -13.69 4.07
N LYS A 93 -19.49 -14.67 3.71
CA LYS A 93 -18.84 -14.90 2.40
C LYS A 93 -17.72 -13.89 2.11
N PRO A 94 -16.48 -14.36 1.84
CA PRO A 94 -15.39 -13.47 1.45
C PRO A 94 -15.77 -12.65 0.22
N ALA A 95 -15.58 -11.33 0.29
CA ALA A 95 -15.79 -10.45 -0.86
C ALA A 95 -14.85 -10.85 -2.00
N GLU A 96 -15.33 -10.76 -3.24
CA GLU A 96 -14.49 -11.00 -4.42
C GLU A 96 -13.44 -9.90 -4.52
N VAL A 97 -12.17 -10.29 -4.57
CA VAL A 97 -11.06 -9.36 -4.80
C VAL A 97 -11.01 -9.00 -6.28
N ILE A 98 -11.08 -7.71 -6.56
CA ILE A 98 -11.09 -7.12 -7.90
C ILE A 98 -9.81 -6.32 -8.10
N TYR A 99 -9.07 -6.63 -9.17
CA TYR A 99 -7.88 -5.88 -9.58
C TYR A 99 -8.13 -5.01 -10.83
N ASP A 100 -9.17 -5.35 -11.60
CA ASP A 100 -9.52 -4.64 -12.82
C ASP A 100 -10.42 -3.44 -12.52
N ILE A 101 -9.82 -2.25 -12.53
CA ILE A 101 -10.53 -0.99 -12.29
C ILE A 101 -11.64 -0.72 -13.32
N SER A 102 -11.64 -1.36 -14.49
CA SER A 102 -12.74 -1.20 -15.46
C SER A 102 -14.07 -1.76 -14.96
N LYS A 103 -14.05 -2.64 -13.94
CA LYS A 103 -15.23 -3.26 -13.35
C LYS A 103 -16.03 -2.36 -12.40
N VAL A 104 -15.49 -1.22 -11.96
CA VAL A 104 -16.25 -0.27 -11.14
C VAL A 104 -17.05 0.71 -12.01
N PRO A 105 -18.10 1.36 -11.49
CA PRO A 105 -18.81 2.44 -12.17
C PRO A 105 -17.89 3.60 -12.58
N GLU A 106 -18.25 4.32 -13.64
CA GLU A 106 -17.46 5.48 -14.11
C GLU A 106 -17.20 6.53 -13.01
N PRO A 107 -18.16 6.89 -12.14
CA PRO A 107 -17.90 7.86 -11.07
C PRO A 107 -16.80 7.42 -10.11
N VAL A 108 -16.71 6.12 -9.83
CA VAL A 108 -15.66 5.55 -8.96
C VAL A 108 -14.29 5.63 -9.63
N ARG A 109 -14.21 5.30 -10.93
CA ARG A 109 -12.97 5.43 -11.70
C ARG A 109 -12.47 6.88 -11.72
N LYS A 110 -13.39 7.81 -11.98
CA LYS A 110 -13.08 9.23 -12.04
C LYS A 110 -12.57 9.76 -10.70
N MET A 111 -13.27 9.46 -9.60
CA MET A 111 -12.81 9.85 -8.26
C MET A 111 -11.43 9.25 -7.96
N ARG A 112 -11.20 7.97 -8.27
CA ARG A 112 -9.89 7.33 -8.11
C ARG A 112 -8.80 8.05 -8.92
N GLU A 113 -9.06 8.37 -10.18
CA GLU A 113 -8.13 9.09 -11.05
C GLU A 113 -7.77 10.47 -10.48
N GLN A 114 -8.77 11.21 -9.98
CA GLN A 114 -8.57 12.52 -9.36
C GLN A 114 -7.74 12.43 -8.06
N ILE A 115 -7.99 11.41 -7.24
CA ILE A 115 -7.20 11.15 -6.02
C ILE A 115 -5.74 10.84 -6.39
N VAL A 116 -5.52 9.98 -7.38
CA VAL A 116 -4.16 9.64 -7.87
C VAL A 116 -3.46 10.88 -8.42
N GLU A 117 -4.13 11.70 -9.23
CA GLU A 117 -3.56 12.92 -9.79
C GLU A 117 -3.19 13.94 -8.70
N ALA A 118 -4.08 14.13 -7.71
CA ALA A 118 -3.82 15.00 -6.58
C ALA A 118 -2.64 14.50 -5.74
N ALA A 119 -2.62 13.22 -5.37
CA ALA A 119 -1.53 12.67 -4.56
C ALA A 119 -0.19 12.64 -5.29
N ALA A 120 -0.16 12.28 -6.58
CA ALA A 120 1.07 12.25 -7.38
C ALA A 120 1.69 13.65 -7.63
N SER A 121 0.95 14.72 -7.33
CA SER A 121 1.46 16.09 -7.46
C SER A 121 2.35 16.54 -6.30
N GLY A 122 2.27 15.87 -5.13
CA GLY A 122 2.89 16.31 -3.88
C GLY A 122 2.21 17.54 -3.23
N ASP A 123 1.08 18.01 -3.74
CA ASP A 123 0.33 19.13 -3.17
C ASP A 123 -0.92 18.61 -2.45
N LEU A 124 -0.83 18.46 -1.13
CA LEU A 124 -1.90 17.94 -0.29
C LEU A 124 -3.22 18.72 -0.46
N GLU A 125 -3.15 20.03 -0.71
CA GLU A 125 -4.34 20.88 -0.91
C GLU A 125 -5.14 20.51 -2.16
N ARG A 126 -4.56 19.81 -3.13
CA ARG A 126 -5.29 19.32 -4.31
C ARG A 126 -6.31 18.23 -3.99
N LEU A 127 -6.23 17.62 -2.80
CA LEU A 127 -7.26 16.70 -2.32
C LEU A 127 -8.53 17.44 -1.88
N ARG A 128 -8.42 18.68 -1.39
CA ARG A 128 -9.54 19.44 -0.81
C ARG A 128 -10.82 19.47 -1.67
N PRO A 129 -10.77 19.74 -2.99
CA PRO A 129 -11.99 19.74 -3.82
C PRO A 129 -12.66 18.35 -3.97
N LEU A 130 -11.96 17.26 -3.62
CA LEU A 130 -12.47 15.89 -3.73
C LEU A 130 -13.19 15.43 -2.45
N MET A 131 -12.95 16.11 -1.32
CA MET A 131 -13.33 15.62 0.00
C MET A 131 -14.74 16.00 0.46
N GLY A 132 -15.53 16.67 -0.37
CA GLY A 132 -16.86 17.12 0.02
C GLY A 132 -16.86 18.09 1.21
N THR A 133 -18.05 18.35 1.77
CA THR A 133 -18.25 19.24 2.92
C THR A 133 -19.45 18.78 3.75
N GLY A 134 -19.50 19.13 5.05
CA GLY A 134 -20.65 18.84 5.90
C GLY A 134 -20.86 17.33 6.07
N THR A 135 -22.10 16.85 5.92
CA THR A 135 -22.41 15.40 6.01
C THR A 135 -21.77 14.57 4.91
N GLU A 136 -21.37 15.21 3.81
CA GLU A 136 -20.72 14.56 2.68
C GLU A 136 -19.19 14.62 2.74
N GLN A 137 -18.63 15.19 3.82
CA GLN A 137 -17.19 15.31 3.98
C GLN A 137 -16.54 13.93 4.15
N THR A 138 -15.40 13.72 3.50
CA THR A 138 -14.55 12.54 3.65
C THR A 138 -14.04 12.44 5.09
N GLN A 139 -14.21 11.27 5.69
CA GLN A 139 -13.66 10.97 7.01
C GLN A 139 -12.18 10.62 6.89
N VAL A 140 -11.33 11.28 7.68
CA VAL A 140 -9.88 11.05 7.70
C VAL A 140 -9.37 10.43 9.00
N THR A 141 -10.24 10.39 10.00
CA THR A 141 -10.05 9.70 11.28
C THR A 141 -11.32 8.92 11.63
N VAL A 142 -11.18 7.89 12.47
CA VAL A 142 -12.29 7.04 12.87
C VAL A 142 -13.10 7.73 13.97
N GLY A 143 -14.40 7.90 13.74
CA GLY A 143 -15.34 8.38 14.77
C GLY A 143 -15.22 9.85 15.17
N GLU A 144 -14.20 10.57 14.69
CA GLU A 144 -13.98 11.98 14.99
C GLU A 144 -14.21 12.86 13.75
N PRO A 145 -15.22 13.75 13.77
CA PRO A 145 -15.37 14.74 12.71
C PRO A 145 -14.24 15.77 12.81
N THR A 146 -13.81 16.29 11.66
CA THR A 146 -12.83 17.38 11.55
C THR A 146 -13.40 18.51 10.72
N ASP A 147 -13.13 19.75 11.10
CA ASP A 147 -13.48 20.93 10.30
C ASP A 147 -12.49 21.18 9.16
N ASP A 148 -11.28 20.62 9.25
CA ASP A 148 -10.24 20.73 8.22
C ASP A 148 -9.57 19.36 7.95
N PRO A 149 -10.10 18.59 6.99
CA PRO A 149 -9.61 17.25 6.74
C PRO A 149 -8.20 17.25 6.13
N ILE A 150 -7.80 18.33 5.45
CA ILE A 150 -6.43 18.46 4.91
C ILE A 150 -5.44 18.73 6.04
N GLY A 151 -5.77 19.62 6.97
CA GLY A 151 -4.98 19.84 8.18
C GLY A 151 -4.81 18.54 8.98
N THR A 152 -5.89 17.77 9.16
CA THR A 152 -5.82 16.48 9.84
C THR A 152 -4.95 15.46 9.09
N LEU A 153 -5.04 15.35 7.76
CA LEU A 153 -4.14 14.47 6.99
C LEU A 153 -2.68 14.88 7.12
N LYS A 154 -2.41 16.18 7.17
CA LYS A 154 -1.07 16.71 7.39
C LYS A 154 -0.53 16.33 8.75
N ASP A 155 -1.34 16.46 9.80
CA ASP A 155 -0.96 16.09 11.17
C ASP A 155 -0.75 14.57 11.35
N LEU A 156 -1.41 13.75 10.54
CA LEU A 156 -1.23 12.29 10.48
C LEU A 156 0.02 11.86 9.70
N SER A 157 0.60 12.76 8.90
CA SER A 157 1.84 12.52 8.17
C SER A 157 3.04 12.59 9.13
N GLY A 158 4.02 11.71 8.96
CA GLY A 158 5.29 11.73 9.70
C GLY A 158 6.29 12.77 9.19
N ASP A 159 5.92 13.51 8.14
CA ASP A 159 6.68 14.61 7.57
C ASP A 159 5.85 15.92 7.63
N PRO A 160 6.50 17.10 7.66
CA PRO A 160 5.82 18.37 7.84
C PRO A 160 5.08 18.89 6.59
N ASP A 161 5.20 18.23 5.44
CA ASP A 161 4.64 18.68 4.17
C ASP A 161 3.41 17.84 3.75
N GLY A 162 3.26 16.63 4.30
CA GLY A 162 2.19 15.70 3.95
C GLY A 162 2.59 14.72 2.84
N ASP A 163 3.88 14.61 2.52
CA ASP A 163 4.35 13.74 1.43
C ASP A 163 4.15 12.26 1.75
N GLU A 164 4.35 11.85 3.01
CA GLU A 164 4.17 10.46 3.44
C GLU A 164 2.71 10.03 3.28
N ILE A 165 1.75 10.85 3.72
CA ILE A 165 0.33 10.49 3.62
C ILE A 165 -0.14 10.40 2.15
N LEU A 166 0.41 11.23 1.26
CA LEU A 166 0.17 11.16 -0.17
C LEU A 166 0.77 9.88 -0.79
N ALA A 167 1.98 9.50 -0.38
CA ALA A 167 2.62 8.26 -0.82
C ALA A 167 1.81 7.03 -0.37
N ILE A 168 1.39 6.98 0.90
CA ILE A 168 0.53 5.92 1.44
C ILE A 168 -0.75 5.78 0.63
N MET A 169 -1.39 6.91 0.29
CA MET A 169 -2.61 6.93 -0.52
C MET A 169 -2.40 6.31 -1.90
N LEU A 170 -1.28 6.64 -2.57
CA LEU A 170 -0.91 6.05 -3.87
C LEU A 170 -0.64 4.55 -3.77
N ASP A 171 0.07 4.13 -2.73
CA ASP A 171 0.39 2.72 -2.50
C ASP A 171 -0.90 1.91 -2.30
N ILE A 172 -1.82 2.38 -1.46
CA ILE A 172 -3.10 1.71 -1.18
C ILE A 172 -3.99 1.65 -2.41
N ILE A 173 -4.17 2.77 -3.12
CA ILE A 173 -5.11 2.84 -4.24
C ILE A 173 -4.61 2.08 -5.48
N SER A 174 -3.35 1.63 -5.46
CA SER A 174 -2.73 0.76 -6.47
C SER A 174 -3.00 -0.73 -6.28
N THR A 175 -3.50 -1.14 -5.10
CA THR A 175 -3.80 -2.54 -4.76
C THR A 175 -5.13 -3.03 -5.35
N GLY A 176 -5.42 -4.33 -5.17
CA GLY A 176 -6.77 -4.85 -5.36
C GLY A 176 -7.79 -4.26 -4.37
N PHE A 177 -9.07 -4.31 -4.73
CA PHE A 177 -10.18 -3.79 -3.94
C PHE A 177 -11.35 -4.77 -3.88
N VAL A 178 -12.33 -4.45 -3.05
CA VAL A 178 -13.56 -5.24 -2.89
C VAL A 178 -14.78 -4.33 -2.98
N HIS A 179 -15.92 -4.91 -3.33
CA HIS A 179 -17.21 -4.23 -3.33
C HIS A 179 -18.08 -4.78 -2.19
N VAL A 180 -18.27 -3.96 -1.16
CA VAL A 180 -18.99 -4.31 0.07
C VAL A 180 -20.33 -3.59 0.15
N GLY A 181 -21.21 -4.06 1.04
CA GLY A 181 -22.49 -3.41 1.32
C GLY A 181 -23.47 -3.30 0.13
N GLN A 182 -23.37 -4.18 -0.88
CA GLN A 182 -24.19 -4.08 -2.09
C GLN A 182 -25.68 -4.00 -1.78
N GLY A 183 -26.32 -2.93 -2.25
CA GLY A 183 -27.76 -2.69 -2.02
C GLY A 183 -28.12 -2.19 -0.61
N THR A 184 -27.14 -1.81 0.21
CA THR A 184 -27.35 -1.20 1.53
C THR A 184 -26.84 0.25 1.56
N ALA A 185 -27.00 0.94 2.70
CA ALA A 185 -26.41 2.27 2.91
C ALA A 185 -24.86 2.25 2.97
N ASP A 186 -24.27 1.06 3.07
CA ASP A 186 -22.83 0.83 3.14
C ASP A 186 -22.24 0.35 1.81
N ASP A 187 -22.97 0.52 0.70
CA ASP A 187 -22.49 0.19 -0.64
C ASP A 187 -21.25 1.03 -0.99
N MET A 188 -20.09 0.38 -1.15
CA MET A 188 -18.83 1.05 -1.47
C MET A 188 -17.75 0.11 -2.02
N TYR A 189 -16.78 0.70 -2.70
CA TYR A 189 -15.54 0.06 -3.13
C TYR A 189 -14.42 0.42 -2.15
N VAL A 190 -13.73 -0.59 -1.61
CA VAL A 190 -12.74 -0.43 -0.53
C VAL A 190 -11.37 -0.91 -0.95
N TRP A 191 -10.36 -0.05 -0.75
CA TRP A 191 -8.94 -0.33 -0.92
C TRP A 191 -8.21 -0.26 0.43
N PRO A 192 -7.19 -1.10 0.69
CA PRO A 192 -6.92 -2.33 -0.05
C PRO A 192 -7.95 -3.41 0.31
N TYR A 193 -8.07 -4.45 -0.51
CA TYR A 193 -8.93 -5.60 -0.18
C TYR A 193 -8.56 -6.30 1.14
N PHE A 194 -7.34 -6.07 1.66
CA PHE A 194 -6.91 -6.57 2.97
C PHE A 194 -7.78 -6.07 4.13
N ALA A 195 -8.41 -4.90 3.99
CA ALA A 195 -9.36 -4.38 4.99
C ALA A 195 -10.56 -5.31 5.21
N GLU A 196 -10.91 -6.14 4.22
CA GLU A 196 -12.08 -7.02 4.25
C GLU A 196 -11.69 -8.51 4.18
N LYS A 197 -10.43 -8.85 4.46
CA LYS A 197 -9.91 -10.22 4.37
C LYS A 197 -9.17 -10.62 5.64
N ASP A 198 -9.41 -11.85 6.10
CA ASP A 198 -8.64 -12.45 7.19
C ASP A 198 -7.16 -12.58 6.80
N LEU A 199 -6.29 -11.87 7.49
CA LEU A 199 -4.85 -11.84 7.25
C LEU A 199 -4.16 -13.19 7.49
N LYS A 200 -4.78 -14.09 8.26
CA LYS A 200 -4.29 -15.47 8.48
C LYS A 200 -4.57 -16.37 7.28
N SER A 201 -5.48 -15.96 6.39
CA SER A 201 -5.86 -16.68 5.18
C SER A 201 -5.10 -16.24 3.91
N LEU A 202 -4.18 -15.28 4.03
CA LEU A 202 -3.45 -14.76 2.87
C LEU A 202 -2.57 -15.84 2.22
N THR A 203 -2.71 -15.97 0.91
CA THR A 203 -1.82 -16.80 0.10
C THR A 203 -0.42 -16.17 0.00
N PRO A 204 0.62 -16.92 -0.40
CA PRO A 204 1.96 -16.36 -0.53
C PRO A 204 2.06 -15.12 -1.43
N PRO A 205 1.42 -15.05 -2.61
CA PRO A 205 1.41 -13.82 -3.43
C PRO A 205 0.73 -12.63 -2.72
N GLU A 206 -0.38 -12.86 -2.02
CA GLU A 206 -1.10 -11.81 -1.31
C GLU A 206 -0.31 -11.27 -0.12
N ARG A 207 0.45 -12.11 0.58
CA ARG A 207 1.40 -11.64 1.61
C ARG A 207 2.49 -10.76 1.01
N VAL A 208 2.99 -11.09 -0.18
CA VAL A 208 3.97 -10.25 -0.89
C VAL A 208 3.34 -8.91 -1.27
N GLU A 209 2.08 -8.88 -1.70
CA GLU A 209 1.36 -7.63 -2.01
C GLU A 209 1.16 -6.77 -0.75
N LEU A 210 0.73 -7.35 0.37
CA LEU A 210 0.60 -6.63 1.63
C LEU A 210 1.96 -6.05 2.09
N LEU A 211 3.04 -6.82 1.97
CA LEU A 211 4.39 -6.37 2.30
C LEU A 211 4.95 -5.28 1.37
N ARG A 212 4.23 -4.89 0.32
CA ARG A 212 4.56 -3.69 -0.46
C ARG A 212 4.03 -2.41 0.17
N ILE A 213 2.99 -2.51 0.99
CA ILE A 213 2.33 -1.36 1.63
C ILE A 213 2.62 -1.26 3.13
N VAL A 214 3.07 -2.36 3.76
CA VAL A 214 3.46 -2.40 5.17
C VAL A 214 4.73 -3.21 5.37
N THR A 215 5.35 -3.08 6.54
CA THR A 215 6.55 -3.85 6.88
C THR A 215 6.22 -5.26 7.37
N ALA A 216 7.24 -6.13 7.47
CA ALA A 216 7.08 -7.45 8.05
C ALA A 216 6.72 -7.41 9.56
N GLY A 217 7.14 -6.36 10.27
CA GLY A 217 6.73 -6.12 11.65
C GLY A 217 5.22 -5.84 11.73
N ASP A 218 4.75 -4.88 10.93
CA ASP A 218 3.33 -4.50 10.88
C ASP A 218 2.44 -5.70 10.53
N LEU A 219 2.84 -6.54 9.55
CA LEU A 219 2.09 -7.75 9.22
C LEU A 219 2.00 -8.71 10.42
N SER A 220 3.08 -8.90 11.16
CA SER A 220 3.07 -9.73 12.36
C SER A 220 2.10 -9.16 13.40
N ASP A 221 2.19 -7.87 13.67
CA ASP A 221 1.35 -7.17 14.66
C ASP A 221 -0.13 -7.22 14.26
N MET A 222 -0.46 -7.02 12.99
CA MET A 222 -1.82 -7.15 12.46
C MET A 222 -2.38 -8.56 12.60
N GLN A 223 -1.56 -9.59 12.40
CA GLN A 223 -1.99 -10.99 12.57
C GLN A 223 -2.24 -11.35 14.03
N GLU A 224 -1.48 -10.75 14.95
CA GLU A 224 -1.68 -10.86 16.40
C GLU A 224 -2.94 -10.10 16.85
N PHE A 225 -3.10 -8.86 16.38
CA PHE A 225 -4.27 -8.01 16.63
C PHE A 225 -5.57 -8.63 16.09
N GLY A 226 -5.48 -9.31 14.94
CA GLY A 226 -6.57 -10.09 14.35
C GLY A 226 -7.19 -9.47 13.10
N GLY A 227 -6.59 -8.42 12.54
CA GLY A 227 -7.14 -7.73 11.38
C GLY A 227 -6.18 -6.69 10.80
N TYR A 228 -6.54 -6.17 9.62
CA TYR A 228 -5.84 -5.08 8.98
C TYR A 228 -6.17 -3.76 9.69
N ASN A 229 -5.15 -3.08 10.23
CA ASN A 229 -5.29 -1.81 10.94
C ASN A 229 -4.53 -0.65 10.29
N PHE A 230 -4.05 -0.81 9.05
CA PHE A 230 -3.43 0.30 8.31
C PHE A 230 -4.47 1.14 7.54
N TYR A 231 -4.01 2.12 6.78
CA TYR A 231 -4.88 3.03 6.04
C TYR A 231 -5.75 2.29 5.03
N ARG A 232 -6.98 2.76 4.88
CA ARG A 232 -7.96 2.27 3.90
C ARG A 232 -8.76 3.41 3.32
N LEU A 233 -9.24 3.20 2.09
CA LEU A 233 -9.95 4.18 1.29
C LEU A 233 -11.27 3.60 0.79
N GLY A 234 -12.36 4.35 0.95
CA GLY A 234 -13.70 3.94 0.51
C GLY A 234 -14.33 4.94 -0.46
N ILE A 235 -14.80 4.47 -1.62
CA ILE A 235 -15.54 5.28 -2.61
C ILE A 235 -16.92 4.66 -2.85
N THR A 236 -18.00 5.45 -2.74
CA THR A 236 -19.36 4.96 -3.04
C THR A 236 -19.57 4.77 -4.54
N PRO A 237 -20.56 3.97 -5.00
CA PRO A 237 -20.84 3.81 -6.43
C PRO A 237 -21.11 5.12 -7.20
N GLN A 238 -21.51 6.18 -6.49
CA GLN A 238 -21.75 7.52 -7.06
C GLN A 238 -20.48 8.36 -7.15
N GLY A 239 -19.31 7.82 -6.78
CA GLY A 239 -18.03 8.51 -6.84
C GLY A 239 -17.76 9.42 -5.65
N LYS A 240 -18.51 9.30 -4.53
CA LYS A 240 -18.18 10.03 -3.30
C LYS A 240 -17.03 9.35 -2.58
N TRP A 241 -15.98 10.10 -2.27
CA TRP A 241 -14.91 9.65 -1.38
C TRP A 241 -15.41 9.67 0.08
N LYS A 242 -15.76 8.49 0.61
CA LYS A 242 -16.40 8.35 1.92
C LYS A 242 -15.40 8.47 3.05
N PHE A 243 -14.25 7.80 2.93
CA PHE A 243 -13.22 7.82 3.95
C PHE A 243 -11.82 7.55 3.40
N PHE A 244 -10.82 8.03 4.12
CA PHE A 244 -9.43 7.58 4.09
C PHE A 244 -8.88 7.58 5.52
N THR A 245 -8.96 6.45 6.21
CA THR A 245 -8.65 6.34 7.65
C THR A 245 -7.68 5.20 7.90
N ALA A 246 -6.84 5.32 8.92
CA ALA A 246 -6.19 4.14 9.52
C ALA A 246 -7.23 3.27 10.23
N GLY A 247 -7.00 1.96 10.29
CA GLY A 247 -7.76 1.07 11.17
C GLY A 247 -7.34 1.23 12.62
N ASP A 248 -8.25 0.85 13.52
CA ASP A 248 -7.99 0.74 14.97
C ASP A 248 -7.60 -0.70 15.32
#